data_AF-A0A164IXF7-F1
#
_entry.id   AF-A0A164IXF7-F1
#
_cell.length_a   1.000
_cell.length_b   1.000
_cell.length_c   1.000
_cell.angle_alpha   90.00
_cell.angle_beta   90.00
_cell.angle_gamma   90.00
#
_symmetry.space_group_name_H-M   'P 1'
#
loop_
_entity.id
_entity.type
_entity.pdbx_description
1 polymer ?
#
loop_
_entity_poly.entity_id
_entity_poly.type
_entity_poly.pdbx_seq_one_letter_code
_entity_poly.pdbx_strand_id
1 'polypeptide(L)'
;QIAVYMQGGAIGFFGGDIRNLMDDMKALRPTITPAVPRLLNRIFDKVQSGLNSSSLKRFLFNAALSSKENELRRGIIRNNTIWDKLVLGKVQDSMGGRIRLLVVGSAPLAGSVLTFMRCALGCVIVEGYGQTECVAPTTLTVQGDSTPEHVGPPIP
;
A
#
# COMPACT_ATOMS: atom_id res chain seq x y z
N GLN A 1 3.32 11.74 12.05
CA GLN A 1 2.45 11.82 13.25
C GLN A 1 2.12 13.26 13.62
N ILE A 2 3.12 14.15 13.81
CA ILE A 2 2.88 15.58 14.12
C ILE A 2 1.93 16.23 13.10
N ALA A 3 2.17 16.06 11.80
CA ALA A 3 1.30 16.58 10.75
C ALA A 3 -0.16 16.09 10.85
N VAL A 4 -0.40 14.87 11.34
CA VAL A 4 -1.75 14.34 11.54
C VAL A 4 -2.42 15.02 12.74
N TYR A 5 -1.68 15.19 13.85
CA TYR A 5 -2.18 15.92 15.02
C TYR A 5 -2.51 17.39 14.70
N MET A 6 -1.64 18.08 13.96
CA MET A 6 -1.87 19.48 13.56
C MET A 6 -3.13 19.67 12.71
N GLN A 7 -3.56 18.61 12.01
CA GLN A 7 -4.77 18.61 11.19
C GLN A 7 -6.01 18.05 11.93
N GLY A 8 -5.93 17.85 13.25
CA GLY A 8 -7.03 17.32 14.06
C GLY A 8 -7.34 15.85 13.81
N GLY A 9 -6.39 15.08 13.26
CA GLY A 9 -6.55 13.66 13.01
C GLY A 9 -6.45 12.81 14.27
N ALA A 10 -6.96 11.58 14.20
CA ALA A 10 -6.80 10.56 15.24
C ALA A 10 -5.64 9.63 14.92
N ILE A 11 -4.88 9.23 15.96
CA ILE A 11 -3.79 8.26 15.84
C ILE A 11 -4.19 6.96 16.53
N GLY A 12 -4.15 5.86 15.80
CA GLY A 12 -4.28 4.53 16.37
C GLY A 12 -2.93 4.02 16.86
N PHE A 13 -2.95 3.38 18.02
CA PHE A 13 -1.78 2.73 18.60
C PHE A 13 -1.85 1.23 18.36
N PHE A 14 -0.70 0.66 18.03
CA PHE A 14 -0.53 -0.76 17.83
C PHE A 14 -0.74 -1.53 19.15
N GLY A 15 -1.48 -2.63 19.10
CA GLY A 15 -1.86 -3.42 20.28
C GLY A 15 -0.72 -4.21 20.94
N GLY A 16 0.49 -4.18 20.37
CA GLY A 16 1.70 -4.78 20.97
C GLY A 16 2.11 -6.14 20.39
N ASP A 17 1.23 -6.83 19.67
CA ASP A 17 1.55 -8.10 18.98
C ASP A 17 1.40 -7.97 17.45
N ILE A 18 2.49 -8.24 16.73
CA ILE A 18 2.58 -8.08 15.27
C ILE A 18 1.68 -9.07 14.54
N ARG A 19 1.26 -10.15 15.21
CA ARG A 19 0.31 -11.13 14.69
C ARG A 19 -1.09 -10.52 14.54
N ASN A 20 -1.43 -9.56 15.42
CA ASN A 20 -2.73 -8.91 15.47
C ASN A 20 -2.77 -7.59 14.67
N LEU A 21 -1.65 -7.20 14.05
CA LEU A 21 -1.57 -5.92 13.32
C LEU A 21 -2.67 -5.75 12.27
N MET A 22 -3.04 -6.81 11.54
CA MET A 22 -4.11 -6.69 10.55
C MET A 22 -5.49 -6.48 11.18
N ASP A 23 -5.72 -6.99 12.39
CA ASP A 23 -6.96 -6.79 13.11
C ASP A 23 -7.02 -5.39 13.73
N ASP A 24 -5.88 -4.87 14.23
CA ASP A 24 -5.73 -3.47 14.62
C ASP A 24 -6.05 -2.52 13.44
N MET A 25 -5.52 -2.83 12.24
CA MET A 25 -5.78 -2.04 11.03
C MET A 25 -7.26 -2.06 10.63
N LYS A 26 -7.94 -3.21 10.76
CA LYS A 26 -9.37 -3.33 10.51
C LYS A 26 -10.22 -2.57 11.52
N ALA A 27 -9.83 -2.57 12.80
CA ALA A 27 -10.53 -1.83 13.84
C ALA A 27 -10.35 -0.32 13.65
N LEU A 28 -9.12 0.13 13.40
CA LEU A 28 -8.78 1.53 13.22
C LEU A 28 -9.33 2.12 11.91
N ARG A 29 -9.40 1.32 10.85
CA ARG A 29 -9.78 1.73 9.49
C ARG A 29 -9.04 3.00 9.04
N PRO A 30 -7.70 3.02 9.01
CA PRO A 30 -6.92 4.23 8.80
C PRO A 30 -7.09 4.81 7.39
N THR A 31 -6.92 6.12 7.27
CA THR A 31 -6.86 6.85 5.99
C THR A 31 -5.43 7.09 5.51
N ILE A 32 -4.49 7.16 6.44
CA ILE A 32 -3.06 7.31 6.20
C ILE A 32 -2.37 6.22 7.02
N THR A 33 -1.49 5.45 6.41
CA THR A 33 -0.68 4.46 7.15
C THR A 33 0.77 4.48 6.70
N PRO A 34 1.74 4.57 7.62
CA PRO A 34 3.09 4.17 7.32
C PRO A 34 3.12 2.64 7.19
N ALA A 35 4.02 2.12 6.36
CA ALA A 35 4.28 0.70 6.21
C ALA A 35 5.78 0.46 6.01
N VAL A 36 6.21 -0.76 6.32
CA VAL A 36 7.56 -1.24 6.02
C VAL A 36 7.50 -2.32 4.94
N PRO A 37 8.55 -2.48 4.11
CA PRO A 37 8.57 -3.47 3.03
C PRO A 37 8.20 -4.88 3.48
N ARG A 38 8.64 -5.29 4.68
CA ARG A 38 8.30 -6.59 5.26
C ARG A 38 6.80 -6.82 5.41
N LEU A 39 6.03 -5.78 5.76
CA LEU A 39 4.57 -5.86 5.87
C LEU A 39 3.94 -6.05 4.49
N LEU A 40 4.38 -5.27 3.50
CA LEU A 40 3.85 -5.33 2.14
C LEU A 40 4.16 -6.69 1.48
N ASN A 41 5.39 -7.20 1.65
CA ASN A 41 5.78 -8.54 1.20
C ASN A 41 4.89 -9.62 1.84
N ARG A 42 4.63 -9.52 3.15
CA ARG A 42 3.74 -10.48 3.83
C ARG A 42 2.31 -10.48 3.27
N ILE A 43 1.78 -9.30 2.93
CA ILE A 43 0.46 -9.18 2.30
C ILE A 43 0.50 -9.79 0.90
N PHE A 44 1.52 -9.46 0.10
CA PHE A 44 1.74 -10.01 -1.22
C PHE A 44 1.78 -11.55 -1.21
N ASP A 45 2.61 -12.14 -0.34
CA ASP A 45 2.75 -13.60 -0.19
C ASP A 45 1.44 -14.27 0.26
N LYS A 46 0.71 -13.63 1.19
CA LYS A 46 -0.59 -14.13 1.66
C LYS A 46 -1.64 -14.12 0.55
N VAL A 47 -1.65 -13.09 -0.30
CA VAL A 47 -2.54 -13.05 -1.46
C VAL A 47 -2.13 -14.09 -2.48
N GLN A 48 -0.84 -14.18 -2.81
CA GLN A 48 -0.32 -15.12 -3.80
C GLN A 48 -0.57 -16.58 -3.41
N SER A 49 -0.36 -16.93 -2.15
CA SER A 49 -0.67 -18.26 -1.62
C SER A 49 -2.17 -18.59 -1.67
N GLY A 50 -3.04 -17.61 -1.41
CA GLY A 50 -4.49 -17.77 -1.53
C GLY A 50 -4.95 -18.06 -2.97
N LEU A 51 -4.25 -17.52 -3.97
CA LEU A 51 -4.56 -17.74 -5.39
C LEU A 51 -4.15 -19.11 -5.91
N ASN A 52 -3.14 -19.75 -5.29
CA ASN A 52 -2.69 -21.09 -5.68
C ASN A 52 -3.76 -22.18 -5.48
N SER A 53 -4.82 -21.89 -4.73
CA SER A 53 -5.93 -22.81 -4.49
C SER A 53 -6.87 -23.01 -5.68
N SER A 54 -6.89 -22.10 -6.68
CA SER A 54 -7.80 -22.19 -7.81
C SER A 54 -7.29 -21.42 -9.03
N SER A 55 -7.14 -22.12 -10.15
CA SER A 55 -6.72 -21.53 -11.43
C SER A 55 -7.67 -20.43 -11.91
N LEU A 56 -8.98 -20.56 -11.64
CA LEU A 56 -9.97 -19.54 -12.00
C LEU A 56 -9.78 -18.25 -11.17
N LYS A 57 -9.55 -18.39 -9.86
CA LYS A 57 -9.25 -17.23 -9.00
C LYS A 57 -7.97 -16.53 -9.43
N ARG A 58 -6.93 -17.31 -9.76
CA ARG A 58 -5.67 -16.77 -10.27
C ARG A 58 -5.85 -16.03 -11.59
N PHE A 59 -6.63 -16.58 -12.53
CA PHE A 59 -6.93 -15.93 -13.80
C PHE A 59 -7.67 -14.59 -13.59
N LEU A 60 -8.75 -14.60 -12.80
CA LEU A 60 -9.51 -13.38 -12.48
C LEU A 60 -8.65 -12.34 -11.77
N PHE A 61 -7.79 -12.76 -10.85
CA PHE A 61 -6.88 -11.87 -10.13
C PHE A 61 -5.85 -11.24 -11.05
N ASN A 62 -5.25 -12.02 -11.96
CA ASN A 62 -4.31 -11.50 -12.95
C ASN A 62 -4.99 -10.53 -13.93
N ALA A 63 -6.22 -10.83 -14.36
CA ALA A 63 -7.00 -9.92 -15.20
C ALA A 63 -7.29 -8.59 -14.47
N ALA A 64 -7.66 -8.66 -13.20
CA ALA A 64 -7.87 -7.49 -12.35
C ALA A 64 -6.61 -6.63 -12.22
N LEU A 65 -5.47 -7.26 -11.92
CA LEU A 65 -4.18 -6.57 -11.83
C LEU A 65 -3.77 -5.94 -13.15
N SER A 66 -3.87 -6.66 -14.26
CA SER A 66 -3.52 -6.13 -15.58
C SER A 66 -4.38 -4.91 -15.95
N SER A 67 -5.68 -4.96 -15.65
CA SER A 67 -6.59 -3.82 -15.84
C SER A 67 -6.17 -2.61 -14.98
N LYS A 68 -5.85 -2.85 -13.70
CA LYS A 68 -5.41 -1.79 -12.77
C LYS A 68 -4.04 -1.21 -13.12
N GLU A 69 -3.13 -2.04 -13.60
CA GLU A 69 -1.81 -1.60 -14.04
C GLU A 69 -1.92 -0.68 -15.26
N ASN A 70 -2.82 -0.98 -16.20
CA ASN A 70 -3.09 -0.10 -17.33
C ASN A 70 -3.71 1.25 -16.88
N GLU A 71 -4.57 1.24 -15.86
CA GLU A 71 -5.06 2.48 -15.23
C GLU A 71 -3.92 3.27 -14.57
N LEU A 72 -3.05 2.58 -13.84
CA LEU A 72 -1.90 3.19 -13.16
C LEU A 72 -0.94 3.84 -14.16
N ARG A 73 -0.66 3.18 -15.30
CA ARG A 73 0.15 3.74 -16.40
C ARG A 73 -0.48 4.99 -17.03
N ARG A 74 -1.79 5.16 -16.92
CA ARG A 74 -2.53 6.35 -17.34
C ARG A 74 -2.64 7.41 -16.23
N GLY A 75 -2.02 7.18 -15.08
CA GLY A 75 -2.11 8.05 -13.90
C GLY A 75 -3.44 7.97 -13.15
N ILE A 76 -4.27 6.96 -13.42
CA ILE A 76 -5.58 6.81 -12.80
C ILE A 76 -5.44 5.96 -11.53
N ILE A 77 -5.60 6.60 -10.37
CA ILE A 77 -5.59 5.94 -9.06
C ILE A 77 -7.02 5.94 -8.52
N ARG A 78 -7.63 4.75 -8.43
CA ARG A 78 -8.99 4.57 -7.90
C ARG A 78 -9.15 3.20 -7.26
N ASN A 79 -10.07 3.12 -6.30
CA ASN A 79 -10.40 1.92 -5.53
C ASN A 79 -11.89 1.54 -5.61
N ASN A 80 -12.62 2.04 -6.62
CA ASN A 80 -14.07 1.87 -6.77
C ASN A 80 -14.49 1.13 -8.05
N THR A 81 -13.61 0.32 -8.63
CA THR A 81 -13.89 -0.46 -9.85
C THR A 81 -14.61 -1.76 -9.56
N ILE A 82 -15.10 -2.41 -10.61
CA ILE A 82 -15.71 -3.75 -10.52
C ILE A 82 -14.70 -4.76 -9.94
N TRP A 83 -13.42 -4.63 -10.31
CA TRP A 83 -12.34 -5.47 -9.80
C TRP A 83 -12.09 -5.27 -8.31
N ASP A 84 -12.26 -4.05 -7.80
CA ASP A 84 -12.18 -3.77 -6.38
C ASP A 84 -13.30 -4.49 -5.62
N LYS A 85 -14.53 -4.45 -6.12
CA LYS A 85 -15.66 -5.14 -5.45
C LYS A 85 -15.55 -6.66 -5.49
N LEU A 86 -15.04 -7.23 -6.59
CA LEU A 86 -15.00 -8.69 -6.78
C LEU A 86 -13.76 -9.36 -6.18
N VAL A 87 -12.60 -8.70 -6.24
CA VAL A 87 -11.31 -9.34 -5.99
C VAL A 87 -10.46 -8.56 -4.98
N LEU A 88 -10.19 -7.27 -5.25
CA LEU A 88 -9.19 -6.51 -4.48
C LEU A 88 -9.73 -5.98 -3.15
N GLY A 89 -11.05 -5.94 -2.98
CA GLY A 89 -11.73 -5.48 -1.77
C GLY A 89 -11.30 -6.26 -0.54
N LYS A 90 -11.02 -7.56 -0.67
CA LYS A 90 -10.46 -8.36 0.44
C LYS A 90 -9.10 -7.86 0.91
N VAL A 91 -8.26 -7.40 -0.01
CA VAL A 91 -6.94 -6.83 0.31
C VAL A 91 -7.12 -5.46 0.97
N GLN A 92 -7.98 -4.62 0.40
CA GLN A 92 -8.31 -3.30 0.94
C GLN A 92 -8.89 -3.39 2.36
N ASP A 93 -9.87 -4.27 2.57
CA ASP A 93 -10.53 -4.53 3.86
C ASP A 93 -9.54 -5.06 4.89
N SER A 94 -8.56 -5.88 4.47
CA SER A 94 -7.53 -6.37 5.39
C SER A 94 -6.73 -5.23 6.03
N MET A 95 -6.58 -4.10 5.33
CA MET A 95 -5.91 -2.89 5.80
C MET A 95 -6.90 -1.80 6.25
N GLY A 96 -8.18 -2.14 6.45
CA GLY A 96 -9.20 -1.24 6.99
C GLY A 96 -10.06 -0.50 5.96
N GLY A 97 -9.82 -0.71 4.66
CA GLY A 97 -10.70 -0.33 3.54
C GLY A 97 -10.83 1.18 3.26
N ARG A 98 -10.11 2.04 3.99
CA ARG A 98 -10.20 3.52 3.85
C ARG A 98 -8.86 4.19 3.55
N ILE A 99 -7.82 3.42 3.26
CA ILE A 99 -6.49 3.97 2.98
C ILE A 99 -6.54 4.84 1.73
N ARG A 100 -6.04 6.07 1.86
CA ARG A 100 -5.88 7.05 0.80
C ARG A 100 -4.41 7.32 0.50
N LEU A 101 -3.57 7.24 1.53
CA LEU A 101 -2.12 7.43 1.44
C LEU A 101 -1.41 6.32 2.22
N LEU A 102 -0.49 5.64 1.55
CA LEU A 102 0.44 4.70 2.17
C LEU A 102 1.86 5.20 1.94
N VAL A 103 2.62 5.36 3.03
CA VAL A 103 4.03 5.78 2.98
C VAL A 103 4.89 4.57 3.32
N VAL A 104 5.79 4.16 2.42
CA VAL A 104 6.72 3.05 2.63
C VAL A 104 8.16 3.55 2.67
N GLY A 105 8.97 2.96 3.55
CA GLY A 105 10.38 3.27 3.69
C GLY A 105 11.06 2.25 4.61
N SER A 106 12.26 2.57 5.11
CA SER A 106 13.12 1.74 5.99
C SER A 106 13.95 0.66 5.31
N ALA A 107 13.56 0.15 4.15
CA ALA A 107 14.30 -0.86 3.39
C ALA A 107 13.86 -0.83 1.91
N PRO A 108 14.65 -1.40 0.99
CA PRO A 108 14.24 -1.50 -0.41
C PRO A 108 13.05 -2.44 -0.59
N LEU A 109 12.13 -2.07 -1.48
CA LEU A 109 10.97 -2.86 -1.88
C LEU A 109 11.09 -3.26 -3.36
N ALA A 110 10.75 -4.50 -3.68
CA ALA A 110 10.75 -4.95 -5.07
C ALA A 110 9.68 -4.22 -5.90
N GLY A 111 10.01 -3.80 -7.12
CA GLY A 111 9.10 -3.04 -7.99
C GLY A 111 7.80 -3.78 -8.33
N SER A 112 7.85 -5.12 -8.40
CA SER A 112 6.68 -5.97 -8.58
C SER A 112 5.70 -5.89 -7.40
N VAL A 113 6.22 -5.87 -6.17
CA VAL A 113 5.41 -5.76 -4.95
C VAL A 113 4.83 -4.35 -4.81
N LEU A 114 5.61 -3.31 -5.12
CA LEU A 114 5.12 -1.94 -5.12
C LEU A 114 3.99 -1.73 -6.13
N THR A 115 4.18 -2.20 -7.37
CA THR A 115 3.16 -2.14 -8.43
C THR A 115 1.91 -2.90 -8.04
N PHE A 116 2.08 -4.10 -7.47
CA PHE A 116 0.97 -4.88 -6.92
C PHE A 116 0.20 -4.10 -5.85
N MET A 117 0.89 -3.52 -4.86
CA MET A 117 0.22 -2.79 -3.78
C MET A 117 -0.51 -1.55 -4.30
N ARG A 118 0.08 -0.82 -5.25
CA ARG A 118 -0.56 0.32 -5.94
C ARG A 118 -1.86 -0.12 -6.62
N CYS A 119 -1.83 -1.22 -7.35
CA CYS A 119 -3.00 -1.77 -8.04
C CYS A 119 -4.07 -2.30 -7.07
N ALA A 120 -3.64 -3.03 -6.03
CA ALA A 120 -4.53 -3.71 -5.10
C ALA A 120 -5.25 -2.76 -4.15
N LEU A 121 -4.55 -1.75 -3.63
CA LEU A 121 -5.14 -0.77 -2.73
C LEU A 121 -5.86 0.35 -3.48
N GLY A 122 -5.44 0.66 -4.71
CA GLY A 122 -6.03 1.76 -5.50
C GLY A 122 -5.87 3.12 -4.81
N CYS A 123 -4.79 3.30 -4.04
CA CYS A 123 -4.50 4.51 -3.28
C CYS A 123 -3.12 5.07 -3.65
N VAL A 124 -2.81 6.28 -3.19
CA VAL A 124 -1.48 6.87 -3.38
C VAL A 124 -0.48 6.12 -2.52
N ILE A 125 0.57 5.58 -3.14
CA ILE A 125 1.68 4.93 -2.44
C ILE A 125 2.95 5.68 -2.75
N VAL A 126 3.60 6.15 -1.68
CA VAL A 126 4.83 6.89 -1.72
C VAL A 126 5.93 6.06 -1.07
N GLU A 127 6.95 5.74 -1.84
CA GLU A 127 8.23 5.21 -1.36
C GLU A 127 9.21 6.35 -1.09
N GLY A 128 9.89 6.29 0.04
CA GLY A 128 10.90 7.28 0.43
C GLY A 128 12.06 6.66 1.18
N TYR A 129 13.24 7.24 0.99
CA TYR A 129 14.44 6.89 1.73
C TYR A 129 14.73 7.98 2.78
N GLY A 130 15.17 7.56 3.96
CA GLY A 130 15.59 8.45 5.03
C GLY A 130 16.32 7.66 6.11
N GLN A 131 17.05 8.39 6.94
CA GLN A 131 17.84 7.84 8.05
C GLN A 131 17.63 8.69 9.29
N THR A 132 17.87 8.09 10.46
CA THR A 132 17.79 8.79 11.74
C THR A 132 18.71 10.01 11.79
N GLU A 133 19.88 9.91 11.18
CA GLU A 133 20.92 10.93 11.07
C GLU A 133 20.48 12.13 10.24
N CYS A 134 19.45 11.96 9.39
CA CYS A 134 18.89 13.02 8.54
C CYS A 134 17.53 13.53 9.04
N VAL A 135 17.06 13.11 10.22
CA VAL A 135 15.83 13.57 10.91
C VAL A 135 14.49 13.27 10.19
N ALA A 136 14.51 12.97 8.89
CA ALA A 136 13.34 12.85 8.03
C ALA A 136 13.64 12.01 6.77
N PRO A 137 12.65 11.72 5.90
CA PRO A 137 12.94 11.30 4.54
C PRO A 137 13.87 12.29 3.84
N THR A 138 14.92 11.80 3.20
CA THR A 138 15.82 12.58 2.34
C THR A 138 15.28 12.63 0.92
N THR A 139 14.63 11.56 0.46
CA THR A 139 14.00 11.48 -0.86
C THR A 139 12.60 10.90 -0.75
N LEU A 140 11.74 11.28 -1.68
CA LEU A 140 10.35 10.82 -1.69
C LEU A 140 9.82 10.76 -3.11
N THR A 141 9.18 9.65 -3.49
CA THR A 141 8.45 9.55 -4.76
C THR A 141 7.29 10.56 -4.82
N VAL A 142 7.09 11.14 -6.00
CA VAL A 142 6.08 12.19 -6.20
C VAL A 142 4.71 11.55 -6.44
N GLN A 143 3.64 12.23 -6.02
CA GLN A 143 2.28 11.80 -6.31
C GLN A 143 2.07 11.74 -7.84
N GLY A 144 1.60 10.60 -8.34
CA GLY A 144 1.44 10.37 -9.77
C GLY A 144 2.64 9.68 -10.43
N ASP A 145 3.77 9.53 -9.72
CA ASP A 145 4.86 8.70 -10.20
C ASP A 145 4.55 7.22 -9.97
N SER A 146 4.20 6.54 -11.06
CA SER A 146 3.93 5.11 -11.07
C SER A 146 5.18 4.26 -11.25
N THR A 147 6.33 4.87 -11.54
CA THR A 147 7.57 4.15 -11.82
C THR A 147 8.05 3.47 -10.53
N PRO A 148 8.38 2.17 -10.55
CA PRO A 148 8.99 1.51 -9.42
C PRO A 148 10.51 1.61 -9.44
N GLU A 149 11.17 1.08 -8.42
CA GLU A 149 12.65 0.90 -8.36
C GLU A 149 13.46 2.20 -8.20
N HIS A 150 12.83 3.27 -7.73
CA HIS A 150 13.51 4.49 -7.29
C HIS A 150 12.76 5.12 -6.12
N VAL A 151 13.47 5.93 -5.32
CA VAL A 151 12.96 6.55 -4.09
C VAL A 151 12.59 8.02 -4.26
N GLY A 152 12.39 8.45 -5.52
CA GLY A 152 12.05 9.82 -5.90
C GLY A 152 13.18 10.85 -5.76
N PRO A 153 12.91 12.13 -6.07
CA PRO A 153 13.86 13.21 -5.91
C PRO A 153 14.13 13.56 -4.43
N PRO A 154 15.23 14.29 -4.15
CA PRO A 154 15.45 14.90 -2.85
C PRO A 154 14.29 15.81 -2.45
N ILE A 155 13.89 15.75 -1.18
CA ILE A 155 12.89 16.67 -0.63
C ILE A 155 13.57 17.84 0.09
N PRO A 156 12.97 19.05 0.08
CA PRO A 156 13.52 20.23 0.74
C PRO A 156 13.64 20.09 2.26
#